data_AF-A0A8D0G4A0-F1
#
_entry.id   AF-A0A8D0G4A0-F1
#
_cell.length_a   1.000
_cell.length_b   1.000
_cell.length_c   1.000
_cell.angle_alpha   90.00
_cell.angle_beta   90.00
_cell.angle_gamma   90.00
#
_symmetry.space_group_name_H-M   'P 1'
#
loop_
_entity.id
_entity.type
_entity.pdbx_description
1 polymer ?
#
loop_
_entity_poly.entity_id
_entity_poly.type
_entity_poly.pdbx_seq_one_letter_code
_entity_poly.pdbx_strand_id
1 'polypeptide(L)' 'ENSRIVNTSLFSQLPRKQGSILYCTTGIVLQWLQSDKLLSSISHVVLDEIHERNLPSDVLMSVVKDLLTLRSD' A
#
# COMPACT_ATOMS: atom_id res chain seq x y z
N GLU A 1 1.54 -22.68 6.66
CA GLU A 1 1.33 -21.71 7.75
C GLU A 1 0.76 -20.42 7.15
N ASN A 2 -0.34 -19.93 7.72
CA ASN A 2 -1.45 -19.32 6.97
C ASN A 2 -1.30 -17.82 6.65
N SER A 3 -0.39 -17.44 5.73
CA SER A 3 -0.45 -16.11 5.10
C SER A 3 -1.55 -16.09 4.04
N ARG A 4 -2.72 -15.55 4.40
CA ARG A 4 -3.86 -15.38 3.48
C ARG A 4 -3.62 -14.13 2.64
N ILE A 5 -3.38 -14.33 1.34
CA ILE A 5 -3.30 -13.27 0.33
C ILE A 5 -4.72 -12.77 0.04
N VAL A 6 -4.95 -11.46 0.16
CA VAL A 6 -6.24 -10.82 -0.15
C VAL A 6 -6.05 -9.81 -1.29
N ASN A 7 -6.85 -9.93 -2.35
CA ASN A 7 -6.91 -8.98 -3.46
C ASN A 7 -8.10 -8.05 -3.26
N THR A 8 -7.88 -6.75 -3.05
CA THR A 8 -8.97 -5.78 -2.79
C THR A 8 -9.72 -5.32 -4.04
N SER A 9 -9.25 -5.65 -5.24
CA SER A 9 -10.02 -5.37 -6.46
C SER A 9 -11.17 -6.36 -6.70
N LEU A 10 -11.18 -7.53 -6.03
CA LEU A 10 -12.13 -8.61 -6.38
C LEU A 10 -12.76 -9.42 -5.23
N PHE A 11 -12.41 -9.25 -3.94
CA PHE A 11 -13.06 -10.05 -2.86
C PHE A 11 -13.39 -9.31 -1.55
N SER A 12 -14.52 -9.72 -0.97
CA SER A 12 -15.37 -9.10 0.06
C SER A 12 -14.92 -9.28 1.53
N GLN A 13 -13.62 -9.50 1.78
CA GLN A 13 -13.13 -9.78 3.13
C GLN A 13 -11.92 -8.89 3.44
N LEU A 14 -12.04 -8.07 4.49
CA LEU A 14 -10.91 -7.29 5.00
C LEU A 14 -9.80 -8.23 5.49
N PRO A 15 -8.52 -7.95 5.16
CA PRO A 15 -7.41 -8.74 5.65
C PRO A 15 -7.37 -8.74 7.18
N ARG A 16 -6.82 -9.81 7.77
CA ARG A 16 -6.59 -9.87 9.24
C ARG A 16 -5.70 -8.71 9.66
N LYS A 17 -5.91 -8.18 10.87
CA LYS A 17 -5.15 -7.03 11.42
C LYS A 17 -3.63 -7.18 11.38
N GLN A 18 -3.10 -8.39 11.47
CA GLN A 18 -1.66 -8.67 11.42
C GLN A 18 -1.38 -9.97 10.66
N GLY A 19 -0.19 -10.09 10.06
CA GLY A 19 0.25 -11.28 9.34
C GLY A 19 -0.51 -11.54 8.03
N SER A 20 -1.00 -10.47 7.39
CA SER A 20 -1.68 -10.53 6.10
C SER A 20 -0.91 -9.68 5.08
N ILE A 21 -0.96 -10.10 3.82
CA ILE A 21 -0.44 -9.33 2.69
C ILE A 21 -1.64 -8.96 1.83
N LEU A 22 -1.74 -7.67 1.54
CA LEU A 22 -2.78 -7.13 0.70
C LEU A 22 -2.20 -6.71 -0.65
N TYR A 23 -2.84 -7.18 -1.71
CA TYR A 23 -2.57 -6.74 -3.06
C TYR A 23 -3.65 -5.75 -3.48
N CYS A 24 -3.20 -4.57 -3.91
CA CYS A 24 -4.07 -3.49 -4.33
C CYS A 24 -3.40 -2.71 -5.48
N THR A 25 -4.21 -1.99 -6.24
CA THR A 25 -3.68 -1.10 -7.27
C THR A 25 -3.14 0.18 -6.62
N THR A 26 -2.22 0.85 -7.30
CA THR A 26 -1.66 2.15 -6.89
C THR A 26 -2.74 3.17 -6.50
N GLY A 27 -3.86 3.19 -7.23
CA GLY A 27 -4.98 4.09 -6.95
C GLY A 27 -5.63 3.88 -5.58
N ILE A 28 -5.73 2.63 -5.10
CA ILE A 28 -6.26 2.33 -3.76
C ILE A 28 -5.34 2.92 -2.67
N VAL A 29 -4.03 2.76 -2.83
CA VAL A 29 -3.05 3.31 -1.86
C VAL A 29 -3.09 4.83 -1.85
N LEU A 30 -3.18 5.46 -3.02
CA LEU A 30 -3.33 6.93 -3.13
C LEU A 30 -4.62 7.43 -2.49
N GLN A 31 -5.72 6.68 -2.59
CA GLN A 31 -6.96 7.01 -1.91
C GLN A 31 -6.83 6.88 -0.38
N TRP A 32 -6.11 5.86 0.11
CA TRP A 32 -5.85 5.71 1.54
C TRP A 32 -4.98 6.83 2.10
N LEU A 33 -3.96 7.27 1.36
CA LEU A 33 -3.11 8.40 1.74
C LEU A 33 -3.90 9.71 1.90
N GLN A 34 -5.05 9.86 1.23
CA GLN A 34 -5.93 11.02 1.43
C GLN A 34 -6.64 10.98 2.80
N SER A 35 -7.00 9.80 3.29
CA SER A 35 -7.70 9.60 4.56
C SER A 35 -6.75 9.43 5.76
N ASP A 36 -5.65 8.69 5.56
CA ASP A 36 -4.60 8.42 6.54
C ASP A 36 -3.23 8.64 5.88
N LYS A 37 -2.70 9.85 6.04
CA LYS A 37 -1.43 10.29 5.45
C LYS A 37 -0.22 9.50 5.93
N LEU A 38 -0.33 8.82 7.07
CA LEU A 38 0.77 8.05 7.65
C LEU A 38 0.66 6.57 7.34
N LEU A 39 -0.45 6.11 6.72
CA LEU A 39 -0.72 4.67 6.52
C LEU A 39 -0.51 3.88 7.82
N SER A 40 -1.09 4.37 8.92
CA SER A 40 -0.80 3.94 10.29
C SER A 40 -1.07 2.45 10.55
N SER A 41 -1.97 1.85 9.76
CA SER A 41 -2.31 0.41 9.84
C SER A 41 -1.42 -0.49 8.98
N ILE A 42 -0.54 0.08 8.15
CA ILE A 42 0.36 -0.62 7.24
C ILE A 42 1.78 -0.53 7.80
N SER A 43 2.45 -1.67 7.88
CA SER A 43 3.85 -1.75 8.33
C SER A 43 4.84 -1.69 7.17
N HIS A 44 4.49 -2.22 6.00
CA HIS A 44 5.37 -2.28 4.83
C HIS A 44 4.56 -2.04 3.56
N VAL A 45 5.14 -1.27 2.64
CA VAL A 45 4.60 -1.05 1.29
C VAL A 45 5.59 -1.61 0.29
N VAL A 46 5.15 -2.51 -0.56
CA VAL A 46 5.95 -3.07 -1.67
C VAL A 46 5.37 -2.54 -2.97
N LEU A 47 6.21 -1.84 -3.75
CA LEU A 47 5.82 -1.33 -5.06
C LEU A 47 6.28 -2.32 -6.13
N ASP A 48 5.33 -2.85 -6.88
CA ASP A 48 5.60 -3.76 -8.01
C ASP A 48 5.62 -3.00 -9.34
N GLU A 49 6.22 -3.59 -10.38
CA GLU A 49 6.20 -3.09 -11.76
C GLU A 49 6.70 -1.63 -11.96
N ILE A 50 7.54 -1.13 -11.05
CA ILE A 50 8.05 0.26 -11.08
C ILE A 50 8.88 0.59 -12.34
N HIS A 51 9.31 -0.42 -13.07
CA HIS A 51 10.08 -0.27 -14.29
C HIS A 51 9.24 0.26 -15.47
N GLU A 52 7.91 0.19 -15.42
CA GLU A 52 7.04 0.72 -16.48
C GLU A 52 6.93 2.25 -16.49
N ARG A 53 7.40 2.95 -15.43
CA ARG A 53 7.41 4.42 -15.33
C ARG A 53 6.02 5.07 -15.53
N ASN A 54 5.00 4.45 -14.96
CA ASN A 54 3.63 4.94 -14.99
C ASN A 54 3.42 6.11 -14.01
N LEU A 55 2.71 7.17 -14.44
CA LEU A 55 2.47 8.38 -13.63
C LEU A 55 1.92 8.10 -12.22
N PRO A 56 0.88 7.26 -12.02
CA PRO A 56 0.37 6.99 -10.68
C PRO A 56 1.42 6.38 -9.75
N SER A 57 2.25 5.48 -10.28
CA SER A 57 3.30 4.80 -9.51
C SER A 57 4.45 5.75 -9.17
N ASP A 58 4.82 6.65 -10.08
CA ASP A 58 5.82 7.70 -9.82
C ASP A 58 5.34 8.68 -8.73
N VAL A 59 4.06 9.09 -8.77
CA VAL A 59 3.46 9.92 -7.71
C VAL A 59 3.45 9.18 -6.37
N LEU A 60 3.01 7.92 -6.36
CA LEU A 60 3.00 7.12 -5.13
C LEU A 60 4.42 6.97 -4.56
N MET A 61 5.42 6.74 -5.40
CA MET A 61 6.81 6.62 -4.98
C MET A 61 7.33 7.92 -4.34
N SER A 62 6.98 9.09 -4.88
CA SER A 62 7.33 10.38 -4.27
C SER A 62 6.69 10.53 -2.89
N VAL A 63 5.38 10.24 -2.77
CA VAL A 63 4.66 10.37 -1.50
C VAL A 63 5.19 9.39 -0.44
N VAL A 64 5.46 8.14 -0.82
CA VAL A 64 6.04 7.14 0.09
C VAL A 64 7.44 7.58 0.54
N LYS A 65 8.25 8.14 -0.35
CA LYS A 65 9.57 8.67 0.01
C LYS A 65 9.48 9.79 1.04
N ASP A 66 8.53 10.70 0.89
CA ASP A 66 8.28 11.75 1.87
C ASP A 66 7.78 11.15 3.21
N LEU A 67 6.89 10.15 3.15
CA LEU A 67 6.37 9.44 4.32
C LEU A 67 7.48 8.74 5.12
N LEU A 68 8.48 8.17 4.47
CA LEU A 68 9.66 7.57 5.13
C LEU A 68 10.50 8.59 5.93
N THR A 69 10.37 9.89 5.66
CA THR A 69 11.02 10.93 6.49
C THR A 69 10.20 11.32 7.71
N LEU A 70 8.90 11.05 7.69
CA LEU A 70 7.96 11.35 8.77
C LEU A 70 7.79 10.17 9.74
N ARG A 71 8.00 8.95 9.24
CA ARG A 71 7.90 7.69 9.98
C ARG A 71 9.30 7.18 10.32
N SER A 72 9.51 6.80 11.58
CA SER A 72 10.80 6.35 12.13
C SER A 72 10.78 4.91 12.62
N ASP A 73 9.68 4.20 12.36
CA ASP A 73 9.41 2.82 12.74
C ASP A 73 10.10 1.78 11.86
#